data_AF-A0A7C3MHP3-F1
#
_entry.id   AF-A0A7C3MHP3-F1
#
_cell.length_a   1.000
_cell.length_b   1.000
_cell.length_c   1.000
_cell.angle_alpha   90.00
_cell.angle_beta   90.00
_cell.angle_gamma   90.00
#
_symmetry.space_group_name_H-M   'P 1'
#
loop_
_entity.id
_entity.type
_entity.pdbx_description
1 polymer ?
#
loop_
_entity_poly.entity_id
_entity_poly.type
_entity_poly.pdbx_seq_one_letter_code
_entity_poly.pdbx_strand_id
1 'polypeptide(L)'
;RIVGLSKIARLVDVLSRRLQVQERLTKQIADYIEKALKPQGVMVVIEAEHMCMSMRGVKKPKSITVTSAVRGLFRKVISTRMEALSLIKGKG
;
A
#
# COMPACT_ATOMS: atom_id res chain seq x y z
N ARG A 1 6.58 14.56 13.02
CA ARG A 1 6.09 13.59 14.04
C ARG A 1 6.52 12.20 13.58
N ILE A 2 7.15 11.42 14.45
CA ILE A 2 7.63 10.08 14.12
C ILE A 2 6.65 9.05 14.69
N VAL A 3 6.29 8.05 13.89
CA VAL A 3 5.47 6.91 14.33
C VAL A 3 6.35 5.67 14.44
N GLY A 4 6.15 4.87 15.49
CA GLY A 4 6.85 3.59 15.60
C GLY A 4 6.42 2.62 14.51
N LEU A 5 7.37 1.87 13.94
CA LEU A 5 7.13 0.92 12.84
C LEU A 5 6.05 -0.12 13.19
N SER A 6 6.02 -0.57 14.45
CA SER A 6 5.02 -1.52 14.96
C SER A 6 3.58 -0.99 14.86
N LYS A 7 3.36 0.33 14.91
CA LYS A 7 2.03 0.93 14.74
C LYS A 7 1.57 0.90 13.29
N ILE A 8 2.49 1.04 12.34
CA ILE A 8 2.18 0.91 10.90
C ILE A 8 1.76 -0.52 10.59
N ALA A 9 2.53 -1.51 11.07
CA ALA A 9 2.18 -2.92 10.90
C ALA A 9 0.80 -3.24 11.50
N ARG A 10 0.53 -2.76 12.72
CA ARG A 10 -0.76 -2.95 13.38
C ARG A 10 -1.92 -2.29 12.62
N LEU A 11 -1.71 -1.10 12.05
CA LEU A 11 -2.72 -0.43 11.23
C LEU A 11 -3.08 -1.29 10.01
N VAL A 12 -2.09 -1.83 9.32
CA VAL A 12 -2.31 -2.70 8.15
C VAL A 12 -3.09 -3.95 8.55
N ASP A 13 -2.70 -4.62 9.64
CA ASP A 13 -3.37 -5.82 10.15
C ASP A 13 -4.84 -5.55 10.54
N VAL A 14 -5.11 -4.45 11.24
CA VAL A 14 -6.48 -4.07 11.62
C VAL A 14 -7.34 -3.79 10.38
N LEU A 15 -6.80 -3.12 9.36
CA LEU A 15 -7.57 -2.79 8.15
C LEU A 15 -7.76 -3.98 7.22
N SER A 16 -6.87 -4.98 7.25
CA SER A 16 -6.94 -6.17 6.38
C SER A 16 -7.85 -7.29 6.91
N ARG A 17 -8.18 -7.30 8.22
CA ARG A 17 -8.99 -8.34 8.91
C ARG A 17 -10.50 -8.32 8.59
N ARG A 18 -10.88 -8.00 7.35
CA ARG A 18 -12.27 -8.06 6.86
C ARG A 18 -12.29 -8.31 5.36
N LEU A 19 -13.47 -8.53 4.79
CA LEU A 19 -13.61 -8.59 3.34
C LEU A 19 -13.11 -7.28 2.72
N GLN A 20 -12.10 -7.39 1.88
CA GLN A 20 -11.40 -6.25 1.30
C GLN A 20 -11.28 -6.36 -0.21
N VAL A 21 -11.14 -5.18 -0.81
CA VAL A 21 -10.70 -4.99 -2.19
C VAL A 21 -9.35 -4.29 -2.08
N GLN A 22 -8.31 -4.77 -2.77
CA GLN A 22 -6.92 -4.36 -2.55
C GLN A 22 -6.73 -2.85 -2.74
N GLU A 23 -7.38 -2.27 -3.74
CA GLU A 23 -7.40 -0.85 -4.06
C GLU A 23 -7.96 -0.03 -2.90
N ARG A 24 -9.05 -0.50 -2.29
CA ARG A 24 -9.69 0.14 -1.13
C ARG A 24 -8.81 0.03 0.10
N LEU A 25 -8.21 -1.11 0.38
CA LEU A 25 -7.28 -1.29 1.49
C LEU A 25 -6.09 -0.32 1.36
N THR A 26 -5.50 -0.25 0.16
CA THR A 26 -4.37 0.65 -0.15
C THR A 26 -4.73 2.11 0.10
N LYS A 27 -5.92 2.53 -0.35
CA LYS A 27 -6.45 3.87 -0.11
C LYS A 27 -6.69 4.15 1.37
N GLN A 28 -7.31 3.20 2.09
CA GLN A 28 -7.62 3.34 3.52
C GLN A 28 -6.36 3.52 4.36
N ILE A 29 -5.30 2.77 4.09
CA ILE A 29 -4.02 2.91 4.80
C ILE A 29 -3.45 4.32 4.57
N ALA A 30 -3.39 4.77 3.31
CA ALA A 30 -2.85 6.09 2.98
C ALA A 30 -3.64 7.22 3.66
N ASP A 31 -4.97 7.17 3.58
CA ASP A 31 -5.86 8.18 4.16
C ASP A 31 -5.78 8.19 5.69
N TYR A 32 -5.65 7.03 6.33
CA TYR A 32 -5.54 6.95 7.79
C TYR A 32 -4.22 7.54 8.28
N ILE A 33 -3.10 7.22 7.62
CA ILE A 33 -1.79 7.79 7.92
C ILE A 33 -1.80 9.31 7.72
N GLU A 34 -2.37 9.79 6.62
CA GLU A 34 -2.50 11.22 6.33
C GLU A 34 -3.28 11.96 7.41
N LYS A 35 -4.46 11.44 7.79
CA LYS A 35 -5.31 12.05 8.82
C LYS A 35 -4.67 12.03 10.21
N ALA A 36 -4.06 10.90 10.61
CA ALA A 36 -3.52 10.72 11.95
C ALA A 36 -2.21 11.48 12.18
N LEU A 37 -1.32 11.49 11.18
CA LEU A 37 0.02 12.04 11.33
C LEU A 37 0.19 13.43 10.69
N LYS A 38 -0.69 13.81 9.76
CA LYS A 38 -0.57 15.02 8.92
C LYS A 38 0.84 15.19 8.35
N PRO A 39 1.42 14.15 7.70
CA PRO A 39 2.76 14.23 7.14
C PRO A 39 2.78 15.09 5.88
N GLN A 40 3.97 15.46 5.41
CA GLN A 40 4.12 16.17 4.14
C GLN A 40 3.68 15.32 2.94
N GLY A 41 3.77 13.99 3.03
CA GLY A 41 3.32 13.06 2.02
C GLY A 41 3.19 11.64 2.56
N VAL A 42 2.35 10.84 1.89
CA VAL A 42 2.21 9.40 2.14
C VAL A 42 2.28 8.67 0.82
N MET A 43 3.01 7.56 0.78
CA MET A 43 3.03 6.63 -0.34
C MET A 43 2.84 5.22 0.21
N VAL A 44 1.81 4.53 -0.28
CA VAL A 44 1.52 3.13 0.05
C VAL A 44 1.55 2.34 -1.24
N VAL A 45 2.28 1.23 -1.24
CA VAL A 45 2.30 0.23 -2.31
C VAL A 45 1.96 -1.11 -1.67
N ILE A 46 1.00 -1.83 -2.24
CA ILE A 46 0.66 -3.18 -1.82
C ILE A 46 0.87 -4.11 -3.02
N GLU A 47 1.61 -5.17 -2.78
CA GLU A 47 1.79 -6.29 -3.69
C GLU A 47 1.18 -7.52 -3.03
N ALA A 48 0.26 -8.20 -3.72
CA ALA A 48 -0.40 -9.39 -3.19
C ALA A 48 -0.78 -10.37 -4.29
N GLU A 49 -0.75 -11.66 -3.94
CA GLU A 49 -1.33 -12.73 -4.76
C GLU A 49 -2.78 -13.00 -4.34
N HIS A 50 -3.66 -13.17 -5.33
CA HIS A 50 -5.08 -13.41 -5.12
C HIS A 50 -5.41 -14.89 -5.24
N MET A 51 -5.52 -15.58 -4.10
CA MET A 51 -5.80 -17.04 -4.08
C MET A 51 -7.13 -17.41 -4.76
N CYS A 52 -8.11 -16.51 -4.79
CA CYS A 52 -9.35 -16.71 -5.53
C CYS A 52 -9.13 -16.84 -7.05
N MET A 53 -8.05 -16.24 -7.59
CA MET A 53 -7.63 -16.37 -8.99
C MET A 53 -6.64 -17.51 -9.22
N SER A 54 -5.79 -17.82 -8.22
CA SER A 54 -4.79 -18.87 -8.32
C SER A 54 -5.38 -20.27 -8.18
N MET A 55 -6.35 -20.45 -7.27
CA MET A 55 -6.88 -21.78 -6.92
C MET A 55 -8.23 -22.10 -7.55
N ARG A 56 -9.01 -21.08 -7.94
CA ARG A 56 -10.39 -21.22 -8.44
C ARG A 56 -10.57 -20.37 -9.70
N GLY A 57 -11.64 -20.64 -10.46
CA GLY A 57 -11.95 -19.90 -11.68
C GLY A 57 -10.87 -20.02 -12.75
N VAL A 58 -10.27 -18.89 -13.13
CA VAL A 58 -9.28 -18.75 -14.22
C VAL A 58 -7.93 -19.45 -13.97
N LYS A 59 -7.66 -19.89 -12.72
CA LYS A 59 -6.47 -20.69 -12.33
C LYS A 59 -5.15 -20.13 -12.89
N LYS A 60 -4.87 -18.85 -12.64
CA LYS A 60 -3.59 -18.22 -12.97
C LYS A 60 -2.68 -18.21 -11.73
N PRO A 61 -1.82 -19.21 -11.53
CA PRO A 61 -0.89 -19.22 -10.41
C PRO A 61 0.09 -18.04 -10.51
N LYS A 62 0.55 -17.53 -9.36
CA LYS A 62 1.46 -16.38 -9.29
C LYS A 62 0.86 -15.10 -9.89
N SER A 63 -0.47 -14.97 -9.87
CA SER A 63 -1.13 -13.74 -10.29
C SER A 63 -0.94 -12.64 -9.24
N ILE A 64 0.09 -11.84 -9.43
CA ILE A 64 0.42 -10.71 -8.56
C ILE A 64 -0.34 -9.47 -9.01
N THR A 65 -1.00 -8.81 -8.07
CA THR A 65 -1.62 -7.50 -8.29
C THR A 65 -0.91 -6.46 -7.45
N VAL A 66 -0.50 -5.36 -8.07
CA VAL A 66 0.16 -4.23 -7.40
C VAL A 66 -0.76 -3.02 -7.42
N THR A 67 -1.04 -2.46 -6.26
CA THR A 67 -1.83 -1.25 -6.09
C THR A 67 -1.01 -0.18 -5.38
N SER A 68 -1.31 1.09 -5.66
CA SER A 68 -0.65 2.20 -4.99
C SER A 68 -1.60 3.34 -4.64
N ALA A 69 -1.30 4.05 -3.56
CA ALA A 69 -1.99 5.28 -3.16
C ALA A 69 -0.97 6.33 -2.71
N VAL A 70 -1.07 7.54 -3.29
CA VAL A 70 -0.17 8.66 -2.99
C VAL A 70 -0.93 9.88 -2.47
N ARG A 71 -0.36 10.56 -1.48
CA ARG A 71 -0.88 11.79 -0.85
C ARG A 71 0.25 12.80 -0.66
N GLY A 72 -0.11 14.08 -0.52
CA GLY A 72 0.84 15.16 -0.27
C GLY A 72 1.96 15.27 -1.32
N LEU A 73 3.21 15.42 -0.86
CA LEU A 73 4.39 15.61 -1.71
C LEU A 73 4.59 14.50 -2.74
N PHE A 74 4.37 13.23 -2.39
CA PHE A 74 4.46 12.13 -3.36
C PHE A 74 3.46 12.29 -4.50
N ARG A 75 2.32 12.96 -4.30
CA ARG A 75 1.36 13.26 -5.38
C ARG A 75 1.79 14.46 -6.24
N LYS A 76 2.42 15.47 -5.64
CA LYS A 76 2.75 16.74 -6.30
C LYS A 76 4.11 16.74 -7.01
N VAL A 77 5.08 16.01 -6.47
CA VAL A 77 6.48 16.02 -6.93
C VAL A 77 6.83 14.66 -7.52
N ILE A 78 7.12 14.64 -8.82
CA ILE A 78 7.42 13.40 -9.55
C ILE A 78 8.75 12.80 -9.09
N SER A 79 9.80 13.61 -8.93
CA SER A 79 11.13 13.13 -8.51
C SER A 79 11.10 12.39 -7.17
N THR A 80 10.44 12.95 -6.16
CA THR A 80 10.24 12.30 -4.84
C THR A 80 9.47 10.98 -4.96
N ARG A 81 8.49 10.89 -5.86
CA ARG A 81 7.77 9.64 -6.12
C ARG A 81 8.66 8.60 -6.80
N MET A 82 9.48 9.03 -7.77
CA MET A 82 10.39 8.14 -8.48
C MET A 82 11.47 7.58 -7.56
N GLU A 83 12.03 8.40 -6.68
CA GLU A 83 12.98 7.97 -5.65
C GLU A 83 12.37 6.93 -4.70
N ALA A 84 11.15 7.17 -4.20
CA ALA A 84 10.47 6.19 -3.35
C ALA A 84 10.19 4.87 -4.11
N LEU A 85 9.74 4.95 -5.38
CA LEU A 85 9.49 3.77 -6.20
C LEU A 85 10.77 2.98 -6.50
N SER A 86 11.90 3.64 -6.72
CA SER A 86 13.17 2.94 -6.96
C SER A 86 13.63 2.18 -5.72
N LEU A 87 13.48 2.77 -4.53
CA LEU A 87 13.79 2.11 -3.25
C LEU A 87 12.88 0.91 -2.96
N ILE A 88 11.60 1.00 -3.32
CA ILE A 88 10.63 -0.10 -3.16
C ILE A 88 10.97 -1.26 -4.12
N LYS A 89 11.34 -0.96 -5.37
CA LYS A 89 11.68 -1.97 -6.37
C LYS A 89 13.06 -2.60 -6.20
N GLY A 90 14.02 -1.90 -5.60
CA GLY A 90 15.40 -2.36 -5.45
C GLY A 90 15.63 -3.50 -4.44
N LYS A 91 14.57 -4.12 -3.92
CA LYS A 91 14.63 -5.25 -2.97
C LYS A 91 13.86 -6.49 -3.43
N GLY A 92 13.59 -6.62 -4.73
CA GLY A 92 13.04 -7.83 -5.36
C GLY A 92 14.13 -8.62 -6.07
#